data_AF-A0A9Q0MUM8-F1
#
_entry.id   AF-A0A9Q0MUM8-F1
#
_cell.length_a   1.000
_cell.length_b   1.000
_cell.length_c   1.000
_cell.angle_alpha   90.00
_cell.angle_beta   90.00
_cell.angle_gamma   90.00
#
_symmetry.space_group_name_H-M   'P 1'
#
loop_
_entity.id
_entity.type
_entity.pdbx_description
1 polymer ?
#
loop_
_entity_poly.entity_id
_entity_poly.type
_entity_poly.pdbx_seq_one_letter_code
_entity_poly.pdbx_strand_id
1 'polypeptide(L)'
;MGKIKYIIFSQGKIRRSLKNVFTSGKCTLGDKLKAGLFYAFFHQQFDQAVEDVKNLKQTPSNDVLLEIYALFKQATVGDCNTPAPGMLDFKGKAKWEAWKHKAGTSQDKAKQDYVNRVQSLIESVGLKD
;
A
#
# COMPACT_ATOMS: atom_id res chain seq x y z
N MET A 1 -21.91 -0.87 7.00
CA MET A 1 -21.23 0.07 6.07
C MET A 1 -20.69 1.37 6.71
N GLY A 2 -20.53 1.49 8.05
CA GLY A 2 -20.32 2.81 8.68
C GLY A 2 -19.01 3.09 9.43
N LYS A 3 -18.14 2.11 9.72
CA LYS A 3 -17.03 2.31 10.68
C LYS A 3 -15.65 2.59 10.07
N ILE A 4 -15.39 2.17 8.83
CA ILE A 4 -14.05 2.29 8.21
C ILE A 4 -13.84 3.66 7.57
N LYS A 5 -14.90 4.33 7.09
CA LYS A 5 -14.83 5.71 6.54
C LYS A 5 -14.28 6.73 7.56
N TYR A 6 -14.47 6.50 8.86
CA TYR A 6 -14.02 7.41 9.91
C TYR A 6 -12.50 7.45 10.11
N ILE A 7 -11.80 6.35 9.81
CA ILE A 7 -10.34 6.29 9.97
C ILE A 7 -9.66 7.03 8.82
N ILE A 8 -10.16 6.91 7.59
CA ILE A 8 -9.54 7.48 6.38
C ILE A 8 -9.60 9.02 6.36
N PHE A 9 -10.70 9.63 6.85
CA PHE A 9 -10.85 11.10 6.89
C PHE A 9 -10.05 11.75 8.04
N SER A 10 -9.78 11.02 9.12
CA SER A 10 -9.01 11.52 10.27
C SER A 10 -7.49 11.60 10.00
N GLN A 11 -6.96 10.75 9.13
CA GLN A 11 -5.52 10.74 8.77
C GLN A 11 -5.07 12.02 8.03
N GLY A 12 -5.99 12.75 7.39
CA GLY A 12 -5.68 14.03 6.72
C GLY A 12 -5.35 15.18 7.68
N LYS A 13 -5.98 15.21 8.86
CA LYS A 13 -5.69 16.20 9.93
C LYS A 13 -4.41 15.86 10.69
N ILE A 14 -4.15 14.56 10.92
CA ILE A 14 -2.92 14.07 11.58
C ILE A 14 -1.68 14.39 10.73
N ARG A 15 -1.76 14.23 9.39
CA ARG A 15 -0.65 14.51 8.46
C ARG A 15 -0.17 15.97 8.46
N ARG A 16 -1.02 16.97 8.76
CA ARG A 16 -0.59 18.38 8.86
C ARG A 16 0.09 18.70 10.19
N SER A 17 -0.33 18.04 11.28
CA SER A 17 0.27 18.26 12.60
C SER A 17 1.64 17.58 12.72
N LEU A 18 1.83 16.39 12.15
CA LEU A 18 3.10 15.65 12.23
C LEU A 18 4.22 16.20 11.31
N LYS A 19 3.89 16.82 10.18
CA LYS A 19 4.92 17.48 9.33
C LYS A 19 5.57 18.69 10.02
N ASN A 20 4.87 19.34 10.96
CA ASN A 20 5.41 20.45 11.73
C ASN A 20 6.27 20.03 12.93
N VAL A 21 6.27 18.74 13.28
CA VAL A 21 7.11 18.20 14.37
C VAL A 21 8.47 17.73 13.82
N PHE A 22 8.54 17.28 12.57
CA PHE A 22 9.76 16.71 11.99
C PHE A 22 10.84 17.75 11.62
N THR A 23 10.53 19.06 11.62
CA THR A 23 11.47 20.15 11.33
C THR A 23 12.01 20.83 12.59
N SER A 24 11.53 20.46 13.78
CA SER A 24 12.01 21.00 15.06
C SER A 24 12.57 19.85 15.89
N GLY A 25 13.88 19.84 16.14
CA GLY A 25 14.64 18.76 16.77
C GLY A 25 14.27 18.41 18.22
N LYS A 26 13.00 18.06 18.48
CA LYS A 26 12.45 17.66 19.78
C LYS A 26 11.50 16.48 19.61
N CYS A 27 11.96 15.38 19.01
CA CYS A 27 11.18 14.14 18.96
C CYS A 27 11.19 13.47 20.36
N THR A 28 10.06 13.50 21.06
CA THR A 28 9.94 12.93 22.40
C THR A 28 9.83 11.40 22.34
N LEU A 29 10.22 10.70 23.42
CA LEU A 29 10.19 9.22 23.51
C LEU A 29 8.78 8.63 23.24
N GLY A 30 7.73 9.40 23.56
CA GLY A 30 6.33 9.04 23.27
C GLY A 30 5.96 9.08 21.78
N ASP A 31 6.64 9.89 20.96
CA ASP A 31 6.41 9.94 19.51
C ASP A 31 7.06 8.75 18.79
N LYS A 32 8.19 8.24 19.33
CA LYS A 32 8.85 7.03 18.83
C LYS A 32 8.01 5.76 19.08
N LEU A 33 7.33 5.67 20.23
CA LEU A 33 6.42 4.57 20.58
C LEU A 33 5.13 4.57 19.75
N LYS A 34 4.56 5.76 19.48
CA LYS A 34 3.39 5.89 18.58
C LYS A 34 3.72 5.51 17.14
N ALA A 35 4.92 5.85 16.66
CA ALA A 35 5.40 5.44 15.34
C ALA A 35 5.55 3.92 15.23
N GLY A 36 6.08 3.26 16.26
CA GLY A 36 6.22 1.79 16.29
C GLY A 36 4.88 1.05 16.26
N LEU A 37 3.90 1.50 17.05
CA LEU A 37 2.57 0.88 17.09
C LEU A 37 1.78 1.11 15.79
N PHE A 38 1.93 2.30 15.19
CA PHE A 38 1.32 2.62 13.89
C PHE A 38 1.91 1.77 12.75
N TYR A 39 3.22 1.52 12.79
CA TYR A 39 3.89 0.67 11.79
C TYR A 39 3.42 -0.79 11.87
N ALA A 40 3.24 -1.33 13.08
CA ALA A 40 2.73 -2.68 13.29
C ALA A 40 1.27 -2.85 12.82
N PHE A 41 0.40 -1.87 13.11
CA PHE A 41 -1.00 -1.91 12.68
C PHE A 41 -1.14 -1.87 11.15
N PHE A 42 -0.36 -1.01 10.48
CA PHE A 42 -0.36 -0.94 9.02
C PHE A 42 0.19 -2.20 8.36
N HIS A 43 1.20 -2.83 8.97
CA HIS A 43 1.72 -4.12 8.52
C HIS A 43 0.65 -5.20 8.62
N GLN A 44 -0.06 -5.28 9.75
CA GLN A 44 -1.09 -6.29 9.97
C GLN A 44 -2.27 -6.14 8.99
N GLN A 45 -2.72 -4.91 8.71
CA GLN A 45 -3.76 -4.64 7.71
C GLN A 45 -3.31 -5.04 6.30
N PHE A 46 -2.04 -4.81 5.98
CA PHE A 46 -1.46 -5.18 4.70
C PHE A 46 -1.33 -6.69 4.56
N ASP A 47 -0.84 -7.40 5.59
CA ASP A 47 -0.71 -8.84 5.59
C ASP A 47 -2.08 -9.53 5.47
N GLN A 48 -3.10 -9.01 6.16
CA GLN A 48 -4.48 -9.48 6.00
C GLN A 48 -4.97 -9.25 4.57
N ALA A 49 -4.77 -8.05 4.01
CA ALA A 49 -5.17 -7.75 2.64
C ALA A 49 -4.45 -8.64 1.61
N VAL A 50 -3.19 -9.02 1.87
CA VAL A 50 -2.44 -9.96 1.02
C VAL A 50 -3.07 -11.35 1.07
N GLU A 51 -3.47 -11.82 2.24
CA GLU A 51 -4.19 -13.10 2.39
C GLU A 51 -5.57 -13.04 1.74
N ASP A 52 -6.30 -11.94 1.88
CA ASP A 52 -7.62 -11.77 1.28
C ASP A 52 -7.54 -11.79 -0.26
N VAL A 53 -6.50 -11.19 -0.86
CA VAL A 53 -6.24 -11.26 -2.31
C VAL A 53 -5.99 -12.70 -2.77
N LYS A 54 -5.32 -13.52 -1.97
CA LYS A 54 -5.11 -14.95 -2.28
C LYS A 54 -6.41 -15.74 -2.18
N ASN A 55 -7.30 -15.34 -1.27
CA ASN A 55 -8.57 -16.02 -0.97
C ASN A 55 -9.77 -15.48 -1.78
N LEU A 56 -9.54 -14.68 -2.83
CA LEU A 56 -10.60 -14.23 -3.73
C LEU A 56 -11.26 -15.40 -4.49
N LYS A 57 -12.59 -15.33 -4.66
CA LYS A 57 -13.37 -16.31 -5.43
C LYS A 57 -12.94 -16.38 -6.89
N GLN A 58 -12.64 -15.23 -7.47
CA GLN A 58 -12.25 -15.08 -8.87
C GLN A 58 -10.94 -14.32 -8.97
N THR A 59 -10.06 -14.79 -9.86
CA THR A 59 -8.84 -14.06 -10.18
C THR A 59 -9.20 -12.75 -10.88
N PRO A 60 -8.77 -11.59 -10.36
CA PRO A 60 -9.06 -10.31 -10.99
C PRO A 60 -8.30 -10.15 -12.31
N SER A 61 -8.65 -9.11 -13.10
CA SER A 61 -7.95 -8.85 -14.37
C SER A 61 -6.44 -8.68 -14.17
N ASN A 62 -5.66 -9.04 -15.20
CA ASN A 62 -4.22 -8.89 -15.22
C ASN A 62 -3.76 -7.46 -14.89
N ASP A 63 -4.50 -6.44 -15.34
CA ASP A 63 -4.19 -5.03 -15.05
C ASP A 63 -4.25 -4.72 -13.55
N VAL A 64 -5.23 -5.29 -12.86
CA VAL A 64 -5.40 -5.15 -11.41
C VAL A 64 -4.27 -5.88 -10.68
N LEU A 65 -3.91 -7.08 -11.12
CA LEU A 65 -2.79 -7.84 -10.57
C LEU A 65 -1.47 -7.06 -10.69
N LEU A 66 -1.24 -6.41 -11.84
CA LEU A 66 -0.08 -5.55 -12.07
C LEU A 66 -0.07 -4.32 -11.16
N GLU A 67 -1.24 -3.69 -10.96
CA GLU A 67 -1.38 -2.54 -10.06
C GLU A 67 -1.10 -2.93 -8.60
N ILE A 68 -1.70 -4.03 -8.12
CA ILE A 68 -1.47 -4.57 -6.77
C ILE A 68 0.01 -4.91 -6.58
N TYR A 69 0.64 -5.55 -7.58
CA TYR A 69 2.07 -5.87 -7.54
C TYR A 69 2.92 -4.61 -7.43
N ALA A 70 2.65 -3.58 -8.24
CA ALA A 70 3.38 -2.32 -8.20
C ALA A 70 3.27 -1.63 -6.83
N LEU A 71 2.06 -1.58 -6.27
CA LEU A 71 1.82 -1.01 -4.94
C LEU A 71 2.52 -1.82 -3.84
N PHE A 72 2.49 -3.15 -3.92
CA PHE A 72 3.21 -4.04 -3.01
C PHE A 72 4.71 -3.79 -3.04
N LYS A 73 5.31 -3.70 -4.24
CA LYS A 73 6.74 -3.42 -4.41
C LYS A 73 7.12 -2.04 -3.90
N GLN A 74 6.31 -1.03 -4.18
CA GLN A 74 6.53 0.33 -3.68
C GLN A 74 6.38 0.42 -2.16
N ALA A 75 5.44 -0.32 -1.56
CA ALA A 75 5.21 -0.36 -0.12
C ALA A 75 6.36 -1.03 0.66
N THR A 76 7.00 -2.04 0.07
CA THR A 76 8.03 -2.87 0.72
C THR A 76 9.44 -2.41 0.38
N VAL A 77 9.76 -2.28 -0.90
CA VAL A 77 11.09 -1.91 -1.42
C VAL A 77 11.22 -0.40 -1.56
N GLY A 78 10.13 0.29 -1.89
CA GLY A 78 10.18 1.70 -2.30
C GLY A 78 10.42 1.82 -3.81
N ASP A 79 11.14 2.87 -4.19
CA ASP A 79 11.33 3.24 -5.59
C ASP A 79 12.04 2.16 -6.42
N CYS A 80 11.60 2.02 -7.67
CA CYS A 80 12.16 1.07 -8.62
C CYS A 80 13.59 1.47 -9.01
N ASN A 81 14.56 0.69 -8.54
CA ASN A 81 15.99 0.84 -8.78
C ASN A 81 16.57 -0.26 -9.69
N THR A 82 15.73 -1.15 -10.23
CA THR A 82 16.16 -2.23 -11.11
C THR A 82 16.12 -1.80 -12.58
N PRO A 83 17.05 -2.27 -13.44
CA PRO A 83 16.99 -2.02 -14.88
C PRO A 83 15.78 -2.73 -15.51
N ALA A 84 15.35 -2.24 -16.67
CA ALA A 84 14.24 -2.84 -17.40
C ALA A 84 14.60 -4.27 -17.86
N PRO A 85 13.69 -5.25 -17.71
CA PRO A 85 13.90 -6.59 -18.26
C PRO A 85 13.93 -6.55 -19.80
N GLY A 86 14.62 -7.52 -20.41
CA GLY A 86 14.80 -7.58 -21.87
C GLY A 86 13.47 -7.62 -22.64
N MET A 87 13.47 -7.10 -23.87
CA MET A 87 12.24 -6.93 -24.69
C MET A 87 11.46 -8.21 -24.99
N LEU A 88 12.07 -9.40 -24.78
CA LEU A 88 11.42 -10.69 -25.01
C LEU A 88 10.53 -11.14 -23.85
N ASP A 89 10.60 -10.50 -22.67
CA ASP A 89 9.75 -10.80 -21.51
C ASP A 89 8.67 -9.72 -21.31
N PHE A 90 7.56 -9.86 -22.04
CA PHE A 90 6.43 -8.92 -21.96
C PHE A 90 5.79 -8.88 -20.56
N LYS A 91 5.75 -10.00 -19.83
CA LYS A 91 5.18 -10.06 -18.47
C LYS A 91 6.08 -9.37 -17.47
N GLY A 92 7.40 -9.63 -17.54
CA GLY A 92 8.40 -8.95 -16.73
C GLY A 92 8.39 -7.45 -16.99
N LYS A 93 8.33 -7.04 -18.26
CA LYS A 93 8.25 -5.63 -18.66
C LYS A 93 7.02 -4.95 -18.08
N ALA A 94 5.83 -5.55 -18.21
CA ALA A 94 4.59 -4.96 -17.67
C ALA A 94 4.65 -4.76 -16.14
N LYS A 95 5.21 -5.73 -15.40
CA LYS A 95 5.42 -5.61 -13.95
C LYS A 95 6.39 -4.49 -13.59
N TRP A 96 7.48 -4.38 -14.34
CA TRP A 96 8.49 -3.36 -14.13
C TRP A 96 7.95 -1.95 -14.45
N GLU A 97 7.24 -1.81 -15.57
CA GLU A 97 6.57 -0.57 -15.97
C GLU A 97 5.57 -0.12 -14.91
N ALA A 98 4.71 -1.02 -14.43
CA ALA A 98 3.74 -0.71 -13.38
C ALA A 98 4.42 -0.24 -12.08
N TRP A 99 5.50 -0.92 -11.66
CA TRP A 99 6.26 -0.51 -10.47
C TRP A 99 6.96 0.83 -10.68
N LYS A 100 7.60 1.03 -11.85
CA LYS A 100 8.27 2.29 -12.18
C LYS A 100 7.30 3.47 -12.25
N HIS A 101 6.09 3.25 -12.75
CA HIS A 101 5.03 4.27 -12.78
C HIS A 101 4.60 4.72 -11.38
N LYS A 102 4.78 3.88 -10.35
CA LYS A 102 4.48 4.22 -8.95
C LYS A 102 5.67 4.81 -8.19
N ALA A 103 6.85 4.89 -8.81
CA ALA A 103 8.03 5.50 -8.20
C ALA A 103 7.77 6.97 -7.81
N GLY A 104 8.33 7.40 -6.69
CA GLY A 104 8.06 8.70 -6.06
C GLY A 104 6.87 8.70 -5.11
N THR A 105 6.13 7.59 -4.99
CA THR A 105 5.07 7.42 -3.98
C THR A 105 5.68 6.97 -2.65
N SER A 106 5.33 7.61 -1.53
CA SER A 106 5.83 7.17 -0.21
C SER A 106 5.28 5.78 0.15
N GLN A 107 6.06 5.02 0.92
CA GLN A 107 5.68 3.66 1.35
C GLN A 107 4.32 3.64 2.06
N ASP A 108 4.04 4.63 2.93
CA ASP A 108 2.74 4.73 3.62
C ASP A 108 1.57 4.93 2.66
N LYS A 109 1.77 5.74 1.61
CA LYS A 109 0.73 5.99 0.62
C LYS A 109 0.52 4.75 -0.26
N ALA A 110 1.59 4.05 -0.62
CA ALA A 110 1.50 2.79 -1.35
C ALA A 110 0.75 1.71 -0.56
N LYS A 111 1.02 1.55 0.74
CA LYS A 111 0.28 0.63 1.63
C LYS A 111 -1.21 1.01 1.71
N GLN A 112 -1.51 2.29 1.82
CA GLN A 112 -2.88 2.79 1.88
C GLN A 112 -3.65 2.51 0.58
N ASP A 113 -3.04 2.82 -0.56
CA ASP A 113 -3.61 2.59 -1.88
C ASP A 113 -3.80 1.08 -2.14
N TYR A 114 -2.89 0.23 -1.65
CA TYR A 114 -3.01 -1.23 -1.70
C TYR A 114 -4.26 -1.71 -0.96
N VAL A 115 -4.43 -1.34 0.31
CA VAL A 115 -5.58 -1.75 1.12
C VAL A 115 -6.90 -1.29 0.48
N ASN A 116 -6.95 -0.05 -0.01
CA ASN A 116 -8.13 0.46 -0.72
C ASN A 116 -8.45 -0.37 -1.97
N ARG A 117 -7.42 -0.74 -2.74
CA ARG A 117 -7.60 -1.52 -3.97
C ARG A 117 -8.10 -2.93 -3.68
N VAL A 118 -7.54 -3.58 -2.68
CA VAL A 118 -7.97 -4.91 -2.21
C VAL A 118 -9.41 -4.87 -1.70
N GLN A 119 -9.78 -3.85 -0.94
CA GLN A 119 -11.15 -3.69 -0.46
C GLN A 119 -12.16 -3.60 -1.61
N SER A 120 -11.87 -2.80 -2.64
CA SER A 120 -12.73 -2.72 -3.83
C SER A 120 -12.83 -4.06 -4.59
N LEU A 121 -11.79 -4.89 -4.52
CA LEU A 121 -11.81 -6.22 -5.14
C LEU A 121 -12.63 -7.21 -4.35
N ILE A 122 -12.50 -7.20 -3.03
CA ILE A 122 -13.35 -8.01 -2.14
C ILE A 122 -14.82 -7.64 -2.35
N GLU A 123 -15.14 -6.35 -2.46
CA GLU A 123 -16.50 -5.88 -2.75
C GLU A 123 -17.02 -6.31 -4.12
N SER A 124 -16.14 -6.37 -5.13
CA SER A 124 -16.53 -6.74 -6.49
C SER A 124 -16.62 -8.25 -6.72
N VAL A 125 -15.75 -9.05 -6.08
CA VAL A 125 -15.57 -10.47 -6.37
C VAL A 125 -16.13 -11.38 -5.27
N GLY A 126 -16.11 -10.90 -4.03
CA GLY A 126 -16.40 -11.70 -2.84
C GLY A 126 -15.23 -12.61 -2.42
N LEU A 127 -15.19 -12.93 -1.12
CA LEU A 127 -14.26 -13.91 -0.56
C LEU A 127 -14.77 -15.33 -0.79
N LYS A 128 -13.86 -16.30 -0.89
CA LYS A 128 -14.22 -17.74 -0.86
C LYS A 128 -14.81 -18.05 0.52
N ASP A 129 -15.97 -18.72 0.52
CA ASP A 129 -16.61 -19.26 1.73
C ASP A 129 -15.86 -20.50 2.21
#